data_AF-A0A2V2DR93-F1
#
_entry.id   AF-A0A2V2DR93-F1
#
_cell.length_a   1.000
_cell.length_b   1.000
_cell.length_c   1.000
_cell.angle_alpha   90.00
_cell.angle_beta   90.00
_cell.angle_gamma   90.00
#
_symmetry.space_group_name_H-M   'P 1'
#
loop_
_entity.id
_entity.type
_entity.pdbx_description
1 polymer ?
#
loop_
_entity_poly.entity_id
_entity_poly.type
_entity_poly.pdbx_seq_one_letter_code
_entity_poly.pdbx_strand_id
1 'polypeptide(L)'
;MALIDKLIAIADAIRGRTGDTELLTLGEMPAAISGIGSDASSFVDGTITEIRSETVTTACDYALYQKKNIETIYTPNLTTAGVYSFGYCSKLKNFTAPKLTTVTGNGIFCQCLLMESYNLPLLTYVPAYGWQANKALKSISLPAATDDINPYAFNQCFLLERAEFPKIDGVIYQNAFARCTVLTTLILGSPESTDIITLYDTNAFDLTPIAGGTGYIYVADSLVNSYKAATNWATYANQIRGLSELGTVYLGTSFTVTEELAGKNIYIMINRFDQDGYYNENGSYPSIAVSWNDGTDAGSFGDWGGSNKITEKILLNTAYSAYLSAGTTLTLQQYADFGELYFAYYEEGETE
;
A
#
# COMPACT_ATOMS: atom_id res chain seq x y z
N MET A 1 -37.19 -15.80 10.32
CA MET A 1 -38.40 -14.97 10.09
C MET A 1 -38.22 -13.58 10.66
N ALA A 2 -38.15 -13.37 11.98
CA ALA A 2 -38.14 -12.02 12.57
C ALA A 2 -37.01 -11.05 12.12
N LEU A 3 -35.85 -11.53 11.68
CA LEU A 3 -34.76 -10.68 11.14
C LEU A 3 -34.98 -10.31 9.67
N ILE A 4 -35.49 -11.25 8.87
CA ILE A 4 -35.84 -11.05 7.46
C ILE A 4 -37.01 -10.06 7.36
N ASP A 5 -38.01 -10.19 8.24
CA ASP A 5 -39.16 -9.29 8.26
C ASP A 5 -38.77 -7.85 8.66
N LYS A 6 -37.76 -7.70 9.53
CA LYS A 6 -37.18 -6.38 9.88
C LYS A 6 -36.36 -5.78 8.74
N LEU A 7 -35.62 -6.60 8.00
CA LEU A 7 -34.83 -6.16 6.83
C LEU A 7 -35.75 -5.74 5.67
N ILE A 8 -36.86 -6.46 5.45
CA ILE A 8 -37.88 -6.10 4.46
C ILE A 8 -38.56 -4.77 4.84
N ALA A 9 -38.92 -4.59 6.11
CA ALA A 9 -39.52 -3.34 6.59
C ALA A 9 -38.61 -2.11 6.42
N ILE A 10 -37.29 -2.28 6.61
CA ILE A 10 -36.30 -1.21 6.37
C ILE A 10 -36.15 -0.93 4.87
N ALA A 11 -36.12 -1.96 4.03
CA ALA A 11 -36.06 -1.82 2.58
C ALA A 11 -37.33 -1.16 1.99
N ASP A 12 -38.51 -1.41 2.57
CA ASP A 12 -39.77 -0.76 2.20
C ASP A 12 -39.83 0.70 2.68
N ALA A 13 -39.26 1.02 3.85
CA ALA A 13 -39.15 2.39 4.36
C ALA A 13 -38.22 3.27 3.51
N ILE A 14 -37.15 2.69 2.96
CA ILE A 14 -36.21 3.38 2.05
C ILE A 14 -36.86 3.64 0.68
N ARG A 15 -37.63 2.68 0.14
CA ARG A 15 -38.36 2.84 -1.13
C ARG A 15 -39.46 3.92 -1.09
N GLY A 16 -39.92 4.32 0.09
CA GLY A 16 -40.92 5.37 0.27
C GLY A 16 -40.38 6.81 0.23
N ARG A 17 -39.05 7.01 0.24
CA ARG A 17 -38.39 8.34 0.19
C ARG A 17 -37.85 8.63 -1.22
N THR A 18 -38.70 8.57 -2.25
CA THR A 18 -38.35 9.10 -3.57
C THR A 18 -38.67 10.59 -3.59
N GLY A 19 -37.65 11.43 -3.36
CA GLY A 19 -37.83 12.89 -3.39
C GLY A 19 -36.56 13.72 -3.43
N ASP A 20 -35.52 13.35 -2.68
CA ASP A 20 -34.37 14.24 -2.48
C ASP A 20 -33.03 13.54 -2.70
N THR A 21 -32.11 14.28 -3.32
CA THR A 21 -30.70 13.93 -3.62
C THR A 21 -29.83 13.86 -2.36
N GLU A 22 -30.31 13.26 -1.28
CA GLU A 22 -29.64 13.29 0.01
C GLU A 22 -28.76 12.05 0.26
N LEU A 23 -27.52 12.33 0.67
CA LEU A 23 -26.51 11.38 1.12
C LEU A 23 -27.12 10.30 2.03
N LEU A 24 -26.96 9.03 1.66
CA LEU A 24 -27.12 7.92 2.59
C LEU A 24 -25.95 7.94 3.58
N THR A 25 -26.10 8.68 4.68
CA THR A 25 -25.26 8.46 5.86
C THR A 25 -25.62 7.11 6.45
N LEU A 26 -24.64 6.22 6.55
CA LEU A 26 -24.77 4.85 7.07
C LEU A 26 -25.30 4.75 8.52
N GLY A 27 -25.52 5.89 9.19
CA GLY A 27 -26.20 5.99 10.49
C GLY A 27 -27.69 5.59 10.47
N GLU A 28 -28.31 5.44 9.30
CA GLU A 28 -29.65 4.85 9.16
C GLU A 28 -29.63 3.31 9.04
N MET A 29 -28.45 2.67 8.95
CA MET A 29 -28.34 1.21 9.05
C MET A 29 -28.34 0.81 10.53
N PRO A 30 -29.24 -0.08 10.99
CA PRO A 30 -29.24 -0.51 12.38
C PRO A 30 -27.86 -1.06 12.75
N ALA A 31 -27.41 -0.74 13.96
CA ALA A 31 -26.15 -1.20 14.58
C ALA A 31 -25.95 -2.73 14.65
N ALA A 32 -26.81 -3.52 14.00
CA ALA A 32 -26.78 -4.98 13.92
C ALA A 32 -26.20 -5.52 12.59
N ILE A 33 -25.75 -4.68 11.66
CA ILE A 33 -25.03 -5.14 10.47
C ILE A 33 -23.53 -5.01 10.73
N SER A 34 -22.96 -5.98 11.44
CA SER A 34 -21.52 -6.10 11.73
C SER A 34 -20.67 -6.44 10.49
N GLY A 35 -21.18 -6.21 9.27
CA GLY A 35 -20.41 -6.33 8.05
C GLY A 35 -21.18 -6.03 6.78
N ILE A 36 -20.47 -5.58 5.74
CA ILE A 36 -21.03 -5.45 4.40
C ILE A 36 -21.24 -6.88 3.87
N GLY A 37 -22.47 -7.40 3.93
CA GLY A 37 -22.81 -8.79 3.58
C GLY A 37 -23.21 -8.99 2.12
N SER A 38 -23.51 -10.24 1.73
CA SER A 38 -24.02 -10.62 0.40
C SER A 38 -25.26 -9.83 -0.05
N ASP A 39 -26.01 -9.27 0.90
CA ASP A 39 -27.20 -8.47 0.65
C ASP A 39 -26.90 -7.00 0.30
N ALA A 40 -25.66 -6.51 0.47
CA ALA A 40 -25.24 -5.21 -0.10
C ALA A 40 -25.39 -5.19 -1.64
N SER A 41 -25.45 -6.38 -2.27
CA SER A 41 -25.89 -6.54 -3.66
C SER A 41 -27.28 -5.94 -3.94
N SER A 42 -28.21 -6.01 -2.99
CA SER A 42 -29.58 -5.48 -3.07
C SER A 42 -29.73 -4.01 -2.63
N PHE A 43 -28.75 -3.47 -1.88
CA PHE A 43 -28.82 -2.13 -1.28
C PHE A 43 -28.14 -1.04 -2.11
N VAL A 44 -27.23 -1.38 -3.02
CA VAL A 44 -26.57 -0.40 -3.89
C VAL A 44 -27.34 -0.35 -5.21
N ASP A 45 -28.34 0.55 -5.27
CA ASP A 45 -28.95 0.97 -6.54
C ASP A 45 -27.83 1.42 -7.49
N GLY A 46 -28.03 1.25 -8.80
CA GLY A 46 -27.06 1.59 -9.84
C GLY A 46 -26.67 3.07 -9.90
N THR A 47 -27.17 3.90 -8.99
CA THR A 47 -26.88 5.33 -8.86
C THR A 47 -25.82 5.66 -7.81
N ILE A 48 -25.57 4.77 -6.83
CA ILE A 48 -24.65 5.06 -5.72
C ILE A 48 -23.19 5.01 -6.20
N THR A 49 -22.47 6.10 -5.95
CA THR A 49 -21.07 6.29 -6.32
C THR A 49 -20.12 6.30 -5.12
N GLU A 50 -20.63 6.38 -3.89
CA GLU A 50 -19.80 6.50 -2.69
C GLU A 50 -20.37 5.69 -1.53
N ILE A 51 -19.48 5.04 -0.77
CA ILE A 51 -19.78 4.35 0.48
C ILE A 51 -18.88 4.91 1.58
N ARG A 52 -19.47 5.33 2.70
CA ARG A 52 -18.76 5.79 3.89
C ARG A 52 -19.26 5.08 5.14
N SER A 53 -18.36 4.51 5.93
CA SER A 53 -18.67 3.87 7.21
C SER A 53 -17.53 3.99 8.21
N GLU A 54 -17.78 4.58 9.37
CA GLU A 54 -16.82 4.56 10.48
C GLU A 54 -17.00 3.36 11.42
N THR A 55 -18.05 2.57 11.25
CA THR A 55 -18.40 1.48 12.19
C THR A 55 -18.13 0.09 11.63
N VAL A 56 -18.01 -0.05 10.31
CA VAL A 56 -17.74 -1.34 9.67
C VAL A 56 -16.32 -1.79 10.00
N THR A 57 -16.23 -2.95 10.66
CA THR A 57 -14.96 -3.64 10.95
C THR A 57 -14.72 -4.83 10.03
N THR A 58 -15.76 -5.36 9.39
CA THR A 58 -15.68 -6.56 8.54
C THR A 58 -16.41 -6.36 7.21
N ALA A 59 -15.79 -6.76 6.11
CA ALA A 59 -16.44 -6.94 4.81
C ALA A 59 -16.50 -8.45 4.53
N CYS A 60 -17.68 -9.01 4.34
CA CYS A 60 -17.82 -10.44 4.08
C CYS A 60 -17.40 -10.78 2.64
N ASP A 61 -17.36 -12.08 2.33
CA ASP A 61 -17.16 -12.53 0.95
C ASP A 61 -18.17 -11.86 0.01
N TYR A 62 -17.68 -11.33 -1.10
CA TYR A 62 -18.44 -10.66 -2.15
C TYR A 62 -19.23 -9.41 -1.72
N ALA A 63 -18.90 -8.80 -0.57
CA ALA A 63 -19.53 -7.61 0.01
C ALA A 63 -19.98 -6.55 -1.02
N LEU A 64 -19.05 -6.07 -1.85
CA LEU A 64 -19.25 -5.06 -2.90
C LEU A 64 -18.86 -5.59 -4.28
N TYR A 65 -18.95 -6.91 -4.48
CA TYR A 65 -18.58 -7.52 -5.75
C TYR A 65 -19.36 -6.95 -6.94
N GLN A 66 -18.64 -6.61 -8.01
CA GLN A 66 -19.17 -6.04 -9.26
C GLN A 66 -19.99 -4.76 -9.10
N LYS A 67 -19.73 -3.95 -8.07
CA LYS A 67 -20.37 -2.64 -7.92
C LYS A 67 -19.71 -1.58 -8.82
N LYS A 68 -20.04 -1.67 -10.11
CA LYS A 68 -19.45 -0.89 -11.21
C LYS A 68 -19.69 0.62 -11.18
N ASN A 69 -20.53 1.13 -10.29
CA ASN A 69 -20.78 2.56 -10.15
C ASN A 69 -20.07 3.21 -8.96
N ILE A 70 -19.56 2.41 -8.02
CA ILE A 70 -18.85 2.95 -6.85
C ILE A 70 -17.50 3.49 -7.29
N GLU A 71 -17.25 4.75 -6.94
CA GLU A 71 -16.00 5.48 -7.15
C GLU A 71 -15.19 5.62 -5.86
N THR A 72 -15.85 5.69 -4.70
CA THR A 72 -15.21 5.92 -3.41
C THR A 72 -15.73 4.96 -2.33
N ILE A 73 -14.81 4.35 -1.59
CA ILE A 73 -15.09 3.56 -0.37
C ILE A 73 -14.23 4.11 0.76
N TYR A 74 -14.88 4.58 1.82
CA TYR A 74 -14.23 5.07 3.03
C TYR A 74 -14.69 4.24 4.23
N THR A 75 -13.85 3.32 4.69
CA THR A 75 -14.11 2.42 5.81
C THR A 75 -12.89 2.36 6.75
N PRO A 76 -12.57 3.45 7.47
CA PRO A 76 -11.32 3.59 8.21
C PRO A 76 -11.10 2.54 9.30
N ASN A 77 -12.17 1.94 9.83
CA ASN A 77 -12.12 0.93 10.89
C ASN A 77 -12.27 -0.52 10.38
N LEU A 78 -12.27 -0.73 9.07
CA LEU A 78 -12.30 -2.07 8.47
C LEU A 78 -10.99 -2.81 8.79
N THR A 79 -11.09 -3.96 9.47
CA THR A 79 -9.95 -4.82 9.85
C THR A 79 -9.89 -6.12 9.08
N THR A 80 -11.05 -6.62 8.60
CA THR A 80 -11.16 -7.92 7.94
C THR A 80 -11.96 -7.83 6.65
N ALA A 81 -11.48 -8.44 5.58
CA ALA A 81 -12.17 -8.49 4.30
C ALA A 81 -12.19 -9.89 3.67
N GLY A 82 -13.34 -10.27 3.13
CA GLY A 82 -13.57 -11.58 2.53
C GLY A 82 -13.14 -11.70 1.07
N VAL A 83 -13.31 -12.91 0.53
CA VAL A 83 -13.10 -13.28 -0.86
C VAL A 83 -13.83 -12.31 -1.78
N TYR A 84 -13.15 -11.71 -2.76
CA TYR A 84 -13.71 -10.77 -3.74
C TYR A 84 -14.57 -9.63 -3.15
N SER A 85 -14.36 -9.27 -1.88
CA SER A 85 -15.19 -8.28 -1.17
C SER A 85 -15.26 -6.92 -1.88
N PHE A 86 -14.22 -6.50 -2.60
CA PHE A 86 -14.22 -5.29 -3.43
C PHE A 86 -13.91 -5.59 -4.91
N GLY A 87 -14.01 -6.85 -5.32
CA GLY A 87 -13.68 -7.29 -6.67
C GLY A 87 -14.63 -6.72 -7.72
N TYR A 88 -14.09 -6.42 -8.90
CA TYR A 88 -14.79 -5.94 -10.09
C TYR A 88 -15.54 -4.61 -9.91
N CYS A 89 -15.11 -3.80 -8.93
CA CYS A 89 -15.54 -2.40 -8.78
C CYS A 89 -14.82 -1.52 -9.82
N SER A 90 -15.23 -1.62 -11.08
CA SER A 90 -14.47 -1.05 -12.22
C SER A 90 -14.34 0.48 -12.23
N LYS A 91 -15.15 1.20 -11.44
CA LYS A 91 -15.06 2.67 -11.30
C LYS A 91 -14.41 3.12 -10.00
N LEU A 92 -14.00 2.20 -9.11
CA LEU A 92 -13.38 2.55 -7.84
C LEU A 92 -12.07 3.29 -8.09
N LYS A 93 -11.96 4.50 -7.54
CA LYS A 93 -10.80 5.40 -7.64
C LYS A 93 -10.19 5.68 -6.27
N ASN A 94 -11.03 5.65 -5.22
CA ASN A 94 -10.62 5.95 -3.86
C ASN A 94 -11.04 4.82 -2.91
N PHE A 95 -10.08 4.28 -2.17
CA PHE A 95 -10.34 3.29 -1.13
C PHE A 95 -9.55 3.65 0.14
N THR A 96 -10.22 3.65 1.29
CA THR A 96 -9.59 3.94 2.58
C THR A 96 -9.99 2.90 3.62
N ALA A 97 -9.04 2.03 3.97
CA ALA A 97 -9.14 1.09 5.09
C ALA A 97 -7.74 0.86 5.69
N PRO A 98 -7.16 1.86 6.37
CA PRO A 98 -5.78 1.79 6.84
C PRO A 98 -5.58 0.75 7.95
N LYS A 99 -6.67 0.33 8.60
CA LYS A 99 -6.68 -0.73 9.63
C LYS A 99 -6.89 -2.15 9.07
N LEU A 100 -6.98 -2.31 7.75
CA LEU A 100 -7.22 -3.62 7.13
C LEU A 100 -5.97 -4.49 7.31
N THR A 101 -6.06 -5.47 8.20
CA THR A 101 -4.98 -6.41 8.50
C THR A 101 -5.17 -7.75 7.81
N THR A 102 -6.43 -8.20 7.70
CA THR A 102 -6.76 -9.58 7.38
C THR A 102 -7.61 -9.69 6.13
N VAL A 103 -7.15 -10.49 5.16
CA VAL A 103 -7.95 -10.90 4.00
C VAL A 103 -8.11 -12.41 4.02
N THR A 104 -9.34 -12.90 4.11
CA THR A 104 -9.62 -14.32 4.33
C THR A 104 -9.69 -15.15 3.05
N GLY A 105 -9.43 -14.54 1.88
CA GLY A 105 -9.34 -15.27 0.63
C GLY A 105 -8.92 -14.43 -0.56
N ASN A 106 -9.32 -14.84 -1.77
CA ASN A 106 -8.71 -14.35 -3.00
C ASN A 106 -9.44 -13.16 -3.62
N GLY A 107 -8.72 -12.40 -4.46
CA GLY A 107 -9.33 -11.44 -5.37
C GLY A 107 -9.94 -10.18 -4.74
N ILE A 108 -9.52 -9.80 -3.53
CA ILE A 108 -10.10 -8.68 -2.76
C ILE A 108 -10.34 -7.42 -3.60
N PHE A 109 -9.38 -7.02 -4.45
CA PHE A 109 -9.47 -5.86 -5.33
C PHE A 109 -9.30 -6.22 -6.81
N CYS A 110 -9.58 -7.47 -7.21
CA CYS A 110 -9.46 -7.91 -8.60
C CYS A 110 -10.28 -6.99 -9.54
N GLN A 111 -9.72 -6.54 -10.65
CA GLN A 111 -10.38 -5.70 -11.67
C GLN A 111 -10.98 -4.37 -11.14
N CYS A 112 -10.35 -3.74 -10.16
CA CYS A 112 -10.57 -2.34 -9.80
C CYS A 112 -9.80 -1.44 -10.78
N LEU A 113 -10.37 -1.25 -11.98
CA LEU A 113 -9.64 -0.74 -13.15
C LEU A 113 -9.08 0.68 -13.01
N LEU A 114 -9.63 1.52 -12.12
CA LEU A 114 -9.26 2.93 -11.95
C LEU A 114 -8.51 3.25 -10.65
N MET A 115 -8.21 2.25 -9.80
CA MET A 115 -7.44 2.46 -8.58
C MET A 115 -5.96 2.68 -8.93
N GLU A 116 -5.41 3.84 -8.58
CA GLU A 116 -4.01 4.19 -8.87
C GLU A 116 -3.02 3.78 -7.77
N SER A 117 -3.49 3.73 -6.52
CA SER A 117 -2.71 3.33 -5.35
C SER A 117 -3.62 2.81 -4.24
N TYR A 118 -3.05 2.06 -3.30
CA TYR A 118 -3.76 1.54 -2.13
C TYR A 118 -3.01 1.93 -0.86
N ASN A 119 -3.74 2.42 0.14
CA ASN A 119 -3.21 2.65 1.49
C ASN A 119 -3.59 1.47 2.39
N LEU A 120 -2.74 0.44 2.44
CA LEU A 120 -2.95 -0.84 3.14
C LEU A 120 -1.73 -1.22 4.00
N PRO A 121 -1.35 -0.37 4.97
CA PRO A 121 -0.07 -0.47 5.64
C PRO A 121 0.03 -1.63 6.63
N LEU A 122 -1.11 -2.10 7.13
CA LEU A 122 -1.18 -3.20 8.10
C LEU A 122 -1.54 -4.54 7.47
N LEU A 123 -1.75 -4.59 6.15
CA LEU A 123 -2.13 -5.82 5.46
C LEU A 123 -0.92 -6.77 5.42
N THR A 124 -1.06 -7.93 6.08
CA THR A 124 0.04 -8.87 6.29
C THR A 124 0.18 -9.94 5.20
N TYR A 125 -0.77 -10.00 4.27
CA TYR A 125 -0.90 -11.08 3.30
C TYR A 125 -1.18 -10.54 1.90
N VAL A 126 -0.54 -11.13 0.89
CA VAL A 126 -0.72 -10.78 -0.53
C VAL A 126 -1.51 -11.90 -1.21
N PRO A 127 -2.87 -11.82 -1.27
CA PRO A 127 -3.71 -12.93 -1.71
C PRO A 127 -3.62 -13.21 -3.21
N ALA A 128 -3.97 -14.44 -3.60
CA ALA A 128 -4.06 -14.79 -5.02
C ALA A 128 -5.10 -13.91 -5.71
N TYR A 129 -4.79 -13.45 -6.91
CA TYR A 129 -5.62 -12.52 -7.69
C TYR A 129 -5.93 -11.17 -6.99
N GLY A 130 -5.25 -10.83 -5.88
CA GLY A 130 -5.60 -9.71 -5.01
C GLY A 130 -5.82 -8.38 -5.71
N TRP A 131 -4.93 -8.03 -6.64
CA TRP A 131 -4.96 -6.84 -7.48
C TRP A 131 -4.93 -7.17 -8.98
N GLN A 132 -5.30 -8.40 -9.35
CA GLN A 132 -5.25 -8.82 -10.75
C GLN A 132 -6.03 -7.84 -11.65
N ALA A 133 -5.40 -7.42 -12.74
CA ALA A 133 -5.94 -6.53 -13.75
C ALA A 133 -6.38 -5.15 -13.22
N ASN A 134 -5.72 -4.66 -12.17
CA ASN A 134 -5.81 -3.25 -11.76
C ASN A 134 -4.98 -2.39 -12.71
N LYS A 135 -5.60 -1.99 -13.82
CA LYS A 135 -4.91 -1.38 -14.97
C LYS A 135 -4.36 0.01 -14.69
N ALA A 136 -4.92 0.73 -13.72
CA ALA A 136 -4.46 2.06 -13.32
C ALA A 136 -3.43 2.05 -12.18
N LEU A 137 -3.20 0.91 -11.53
CA LEU A 137 -2.31 0.82 -10.36
C LEU A 137 -0.88 1.17 -10.78
N LYS A 138 -0.34 2.27 -10.24
CA LYS A 138 1.01 2.76 -10.54
C LYS A 138 2.06 2.25 -9.55
N SER A 139 1.68 2.17 -8.28
CA SER A 139 2.56 1.72 -7.21
C SER A 139 1.79 0.97 -6.13
N ILE A 140 2.44 0.00 -5.49
CA ILE A 140 1.91 -0.69 -4.31
C ILE A 140 3.01 -0.90 -3.28
N SER A 141 2.68 -0.61 -2.02
CA SER A 141 3.55 -0.85 -0.86
C SER A 141 2.73 -1.58 0.20
N LEU A 142 3.18 -2.77 0.60
CA LEU A 142 2.58 -3.58 1.66
C LEU A 142 3.64 -3.84 2.73
N PRO A 143 3.91 -2.86 3.62
CA PRO A 143 5.05 -2.91 4.52
C PRO A 143 4.93 -3.95 5.63
N ALA A 144 3.70 -4.35 6.00
CA ALA A 144 3.45 -5.40 6.96
C ALA A 144 3.35 -6.80 6.33
N ALA A 145 3.42 -6.93 5.00
CA ALA A 145 3.33 -8.23 4.34
C ALA A 145 4.58 -9.06 4.62
N THR A 146 4.40 -10.22 5.25
CA THR A 146 5.49 -11.13 5.62
C THR A 146 5.48 -12.41 4.78
N ASP A 147 4.30 -12.91 4.41
CA ASP A 147 4.14 -14.25 3.85
C ASP A 147 4.32 -14.29 2.31
N ASP A 148 3.63 -15.20 1.62
CA ASP A 148 3.71 -15.39 0.18
C ASP A 148 3.13 -14.23 -0.66
N ILE A 149 3.78 -13.94 -1.79
CA ILE A 149 3.18 -13.24 -2.92
C ILE A 149 2.49 -14.28 -3.81
N ASN A 150 1.19 -14.43 -3.61
CA ASN A 150 0.41 -15.53 -4.16
C ASN A 150 0.21 -15.46 -5.69
N PRO A 151 -0.23 -16.57 -6.32
CA PRO A 151 -0.41 -16.64 -7.76
C PRO A 151 -1.29 -15.51 -8.30
N TYR A 152 -0.84 -14.88 -9.38
CA TYR A 152 -1.57 -13.82 -10.09
C TYR A 152 -1.89 -12.56 -9.26
N ALA A 153 -1.26 -12.35 -8.09
CA ALA A 153 -1.57 -11.23 -7.19
C ALA A 153 -1.65 -9.86 -7.89
N PHE A 154 -0.71 -9.56 -8.78
CA PHE A 154 -0.61 -8.32 -9.56
C PHE A 154 -0.63 -8.57 -11.08
N ASN A 155 -1.10 -9.74 -11.51
CA ASN A 155 -1.12 -10.09 -12.93
C ASN A 155 -1.93 -9.05 -13.73
N GLN A 156 -1.41 -8.59 -14.86
CA GLN A 156 -2.03 -7.56 -15.73
C GLN A 156 -2.22 -6.16 -15.09
N CYS A 157 -1.43 -5.82 -14.06
CA CYS A 157 -1.31 -4.43 -13.62
C CYS A 157 -0.40 -3.65 -14.59
N PHE A 158 -0.92 -3.30 -15.76
CA PHE A 158 -0.12 -2.78 -16.89
C PHE A 158 0.66 -1.50 -16.59
N LEU A 159 0.20 -0.68 -15.66
CA LEU A 159 0.83 0.57 -15.24
C LEU A 159 1.62 0.46 -13.94
N LEU A 160 1.73 -0.74 -13.33
CA LEU A 160 2.47 -0.93 -12.09
C LEU A 160 3.96 -0.76 -12.37
N GLU A 161 4.54 0.32 -11.87
CA GLU A 161 5.93 0.71 -12.03
C GLU A 161 6.79 0.27 -10.85
N ARG A 162 6.23 0.33 -9.63
CA ARG A 162 6.94 0.08 -8.38
C ARG A 162 6.13 -0.77 -7.40
N ALA A 163 6.73 -1.84 -6.88
CA ALA A 163 6.13 -2.68 -5.85
C ALA A 163 7.09 -2.95 -4.69
N GLU A 164 6.60 -2.88 -3.46
CA GLU A 164 7.44 -2.92 -2.25
C GLU A 164 6.91 -3.87 -1.17
N PHE A 165 7.78 -4.78 -0.73
CA PHE A 165 7.51 -5.77 0.30
C PHE A 165 8.72 -5.91 1.25
N PRO A 166 8.94 -4.96 2.18
CA PRO A 166 10.12 -4.92 3.07
C PRO A 166 10.32 -6.13 3.96
N LYS A 167 9.22 -6.78 4.33
CA LYS A 167 9.19 -7.84 5.35
C LYS A 167 8.90 -9.21 4.78
N ILE A 168 8.82 -9.32 3.47
CA ILE A 168 8.43 -10.55 2.81
C ILE A 168 9.55 -11.59 3.00
N ASP A 169 9.19 -12.77 3.47
CA ASP A 169 10.10 -13.89 3.73
C ASP A 169 9.64 -15.20 3.07
N GLY A 170 8.45 -15.20 2.45
CA GLY A 170 7.85 -16.36 1.80
C GLY A 170 8.27 -16.61 0.35
N VAL A 171 7.29 -16.97 -0.47
CA VAL A 171 7.43 -17.40 -1.87
C VAL A 171 6.77 -16.39 -2.81
N ILE A 172 7.44 -16.08 -3.92
CA ILE A 172 6.82 -15.41 -5.07
C ILE A 172 6.34 -16.49 -6.05
N TYR A 173 5.02 -16.62 -6.19
CA TYR A 173 4.40 -17.65 -7.03
C TYR A 173 4.28 -17.26 -8.50
N GLN A 174 3.85 -18.24 -9.30
CA GLN A 174 3.65 -18.10 -10.73
C GLN A 174 2.74 -16.92 -11.09
N ASN A 175 3.14 -16.21 -12.15
CA ASN A 175 2.43 -15.07 -12.70
C ASN A 175 2.12 -13.92 -11.72
N ALA A 176 2.75 -13.88 -10.53
CA ALA A 176 2.50 -12.86 -9.51
C ALA A 176 2.53 -11.43 -10.08
N PHE A 177 3.50 -11.13 -10.93
CA PHE A 177 3.67 -9.83 -11.61
C PHE A 177 3.61 -9.94 -13.14
N ALA A 178 3.14 -11.07 -13.68
CA ALA A 178 3.11 -11.25 -15.12
C ALA A 178 2.26 -10.15 -15.79
N ARG A 179 2.78 -9.57 -16.88
CA ARG A 179 2.18 -8.45 -17.62
C ARG A 179 2.10 -7.13 -16.84
N CYS A 180 2.93 -6.93 -15.81
CA CYS A 180 3.22 -5.59 -15.31
C CYS A 180 4.22 -4.91 -16.26
N THR A 181 3.71 -4.40 -17.38
CA THR A 181 4.51 -4.01 -18.55
C THR A 181 5.43 -2.81 -18.32
N VAL A 182 5.31 -2.13 -17.19
CA VAL A 182 6.17 -1.00 -16.80
C VAL A 182 6.84 -1.20 -15.43
N LEU A 183 6.80 -2.41 -14.85
CA LEU A 183 7.41 -2.70 -13.53
C LEU A 183 8.94 -2.65 -13.61
N THR A 184 9.52 -1.52 -13.23
CA THR A 184 10.97 -1.28 -13.24
C THR A 184 11.59 -1.48 -11.86
N THR A 185 10.81 -1.39 -10.78
CA THR A 185 11.33 -1.46 -9.41
C THR A 185 10.53 -2.44 -8.56
N LEU A 186 11.18 -3.50 -8.10
CA LEU A 186 10.64 -4.42 -7.11
C LEU A 186 11.54 -4.47 -5.87
N ILE A 187 11.00 -4.15 -4.70
CA ILE A 187 11.72 -4.21 -3.42
C ILE A 187 11.28 -5.44 -2.64
N LEU A 188 12.25 -6.27 -2.27
CA LEU A 188 12.08 -7.54 -1.59
C LEU A 188 13.01 -7.60 -0.38
N GLY A 189 12.48 -7.25 0.79
CA GLY A 189 13.26 -7.19 2.02
C GLY A 189 13.67 -5.77 2.44
N SER A 190 14.43 -5.71 3.53
CA SER A 190 14.97 -4.51 4.18
C SER A 190 16.48 -4.72 4.45
N PRO A 191 17.24 -3.74 4.98
CA PRO A 191 18.65 -3.95 5.37
C PRO A 191 18.87 -5.16 6.26
N GLU A 192 17.91 -5.39 7.15
CA GLU A 192 17.96 -6.39 8.20
C GLU A 192 17.51 -7.77 7.72
N SER A 193 17.12 -7.91 6.44
CA SER A 193 16.76 -9.21 5.88
C SER A 193 17.96 -10.16 5.89
N THR A 194 17.75 -11.35 6.44
CA THR A 194 18.78 -12.38 6.61
C THR A 194 18.68 -13.52 5.60
N ASP A 195 17.51 -13.69 4.97
CA ASP A 195 17.19 -14.83 4.14
C ASP A 195 16.73 -14.40 2.74
N ILE A 196 17.02 -15.24 1.76
CA ILE A 196 16.54 -15.03 0.39
C ILE A 196 15.10 -15.52 0.26
N ILE A 197 14.26 -14.74 -0.41
CA ILE A 197 12.90 -15.12 -0.78
C ILE A 197 12.94 -16.22 -1.84
N THR A 198 12.01 -17.17 -1.77
CA THR A 198 11.94 -18.23 -2.79
C THR A 198 11.18 -17.72 -4.02
N LEU A 199 11.79 -17.80 -5.20
CA LEU A 199 11.07 -17.62 -6.46
C LEU A 199 10.57 -18.99 -6.94
N TYR A 200 9.24 -19.15 -7.04
CA TYR A 200 8.63 -20.43 -7.46
C TYR A 200 8.98 -20.76 -8.91
N ASP A 201 8.81 -19.80 -9.81
CA ASP A 201 9.13 -19.91 -11.23
C ASP A 201 9.40 -18.51 -11.81
N THR A 202 10.24 -18.47 -12.84
CA THR A 202 10.59 -17.27 -13.60
C THR A 202 9.37 -16.57 -14.22
N ASN A 203 8.30 -17.31 -14.54
CA ASN A 203 7.07 -16.72 -15.09
C ASN A 203 6.35 -15.74 -14.15
N ALA A 204 6.78 -15.63 -12.88
CA ALA A 204 6.34 -14.57 -11.98
C ALA A 204 6.49 -13.17 -12.59
N PHE A 205 7.49 -12.98 -13.46
CA PHE A 205 7.84 -11.70 -14.08
C PHE A 205 7.63 -11.68 -15.61
N ASP A 206 6.85 -12.62 -16.17
CA ASP A 206 6.61 -12.69 -17.62
C ASP A 206 6.09 -11.35 -18.16
N LEU A 207 6.67 -10.86 -19.27
CA LEU A 207 6.29 -9.60 -19.91
C LEU A 207 6.40 -8.37 -18.99
N THR A 208 7.47 -8.31 -18.18
CA THR A 208 7.85 -7.15 -17.36
C THR A 208 9.21 -6.58 -17.79
N PRO A 209 9.52 -5.31 -17.50
CA PRO A 209 10.86 -4.76 -17.62
C PRO A 209 11.93 -5.55 -16.86
N ILE A 210 11.60 -6.14 -15.70
CA ILE A 210 12.51 -7.03 -14.96
C ILE A 210 12.92 -8.23 -15.83
N ALA A 211 11.95 -8.92 -16.44
CA ALA A 211 12.27 -10.02 -17.36
C ALA A 211 12.95 -9.54 -18.66
N GLY A 212 12.67 -8.32 -19.11
CA GLY A 212 13.31 -7.67 -20.25
C GLY A 212 14.70 -7.08 -19.96
N GLY A 213 15.14 -7.09 -18.70
CA GLY A 213 16.43 -6.54 -18.26
C GLY A 213 16.51 -5.01 -18.18
N THR A 214 15.38 -4.31 -18.21
CA THR A 214 15.27 -2.86 -18.01
C THR A 214 14.66 -2.48 -16.65
N GLY A 215 14.29 -3.48 -15.83
CA GLY A 215 13.88 -3.32 -14.43
C GLY A 215 14.80 -4.07 -13.47
N TYR A 216 14.73 -3.70 -12.19
CA TYR A 216 15.60 -4.18 -11.13
C TYR A 216 14.82 -4.72 -9.93
N ILE A 217 15.43 -5.70 -9.28
CA ILE A 217 14.97 -6.31 -8.03
C ILE A 217 15.98 -5.89 -6.96
N TYR A 218 15.49 -5.19 -5.94
CA TYR A 218 16.30 -4.67 -4.86
C TYR A 218 16.11 -5.50 -3.60
N VAL A 219 17.23 -5.92 -3.03
CA VAL A 219 17.32 -6.78 -1.84
C VAL A 219 18.36 -6.20 -0.88
N ALA A 220 18.42 -6.70 0.35
CA ALA A 220 19.49 -6.35 1.28
C ALA A 220 20.87 -6.47 0.61
N ASP A 221 21.74 -5.48 0.80
CA ASP A 221 23.08 -5.46 0.18
C ASP A 221 23.90 -6.70 0.53
N SER A 222 23.73 -7.21 1.75
CA SER A 222 24.32 -8.45 2.26
C SER A 222 23.88 -9.71 1.50
N LEU A 223 22.68 -9.69 0.90
CA LEU A 223 22.06 -10.83 0.22
C LEU A 223 22.24 -10.81 -1.30
N VAL A 224 22.75 -9.73 -1.90
CA VAL A 224 22.90 -9.58 -3.35
C VAL A 224 23.59 -10.79 -4.00
N ASN A 225 24.70 -11.26 -3.42
CA ASN A 225 25.43 -12.41 -3.95
C ASN A 225 24.67 -13.72 -3.74
N SER A 226 23.97 -13.87 -2.62
CA SER A 226 23.13 -15.04 -2.33
C SER A 226 21.99 -15.16 -3.32
N TYR A 227 21.31 -14.04 -3.64
CA TYR A 227 20.31 -13.98 -4.70
C TYR A 227 20.88 -14.33 -6.06
N LYS A 228 22.00 -13.73 -6.47
CA LYS A 228 22.63 -14.00 -7.78
C LYS A 228 23.09 -15.46 -7.94
N ALA A 229 23.45 -16.13 -6.85
CA ALA A 229 23.88 -17.53 -6.84
C ALA A 229 22.73 -18.54 -6.73
N ALA A 230 21.54 -18.10 -6.30
CA ALA A 230 20.40 -19.00 -6.10
C ALA A 230 19.79 -19.46 -7.44
N THR A 231 19.57 -20.77 -7.58
CA THR A 231 19.13 -21.42 -8.83
C THR A 231 17.93 -20.74 -9.49
N ASN A 232 16.89 -20.43 -8.71
CA ASN A 232 15.66 -19.85 -9.26
C ASN A 232 15.79 -18.34 -9.56
N TRP A 233 16.79 -17.67 -8.98
CA TRP A 233 17.08 -16.26 -9.21
C TRP A 233 18.15 -16.02 -10.26
N ALA A 234 18.88 -17.06 -10.69
CA ALA A 234 19.99 -16.96 -11.64
C ALA A 234 19.60 -16.29 -12.96
N THR A 235 18.36 -16.50 -13.44
CA THR A 235 17.79 -15.81 -14.61
C THR A 235 17.80 -14.29 -14.46
N TYR A 236 17.66 -13.80 -13.23
CA TYR A 236 17.56 -12.38 -12.88
C TYR A 236 18.84 -11.82 -12.25
N ALA A 237 19.96 -12.55 -12.31
CA ALA A 237 21.20 -12.15 -11.64
C ALA A 237 21.69 -10.76 -12.05
N ASN A 238 21.46 -10.36 -13.31
CA ASN A 238 21.83 -9.02 -13.81
C ASN A 238 20.84 -7.92 -13.41
N GLN A 239 19.67 -8.28 -12.89
CA GLN A 239 18.62 -7.38 -12.44
C GLN A 239 18.61 -7.22 -10.91
N ILE A 240 19.28 -8.13 -10.19
CA ILE A 240 19.42 -8.04 -8.74
C ILE A 240 20.42 -6.93 -8.38
N ARG A 241 19.97 -6.01 -7.53
CA ARG A 241 20.70 -4.84 -7.04
C ARG A 241 20.63 -4.80 -5.52
N GLY A 242 21.64 -4.21 -4.92
CA GLY A 242 21.60 -3.86 -3.50
C GLY A 242 20.63 -2.70 -3.28
N LEU A 243 19.88 -2.72 -2.19
CA LEU A 243 19.03 -1.61 -1.79
C LEU A 243 19.81 -0.28 -1.65
N SER A 244 21.12 -0.30 -1.38
CA SER A 244 21.96 0.91 -1.41
C SER A 244 22.03 1.59 -2.80
N GLU A 245 21.76 0.84 -3.88
CA GLU A 245 21.77 1.35 -5.26
C GLU A 245 20.48 2.08 -5.63
N LEU A 246 19.40 1.89 -4.87
CA LEU A 246 18.09 2.53 -5.07
C LEU A 246 18.13 4.04 -4.78
N GLY A 247 19.26 4.55 -4.27
CA GLY A 247 19.41 5.90 -3.75
C GLY A 247 18.64 6.12 -2.43
N THR A 248 18.12 5.05 -1.83
CA THR A 248 17.24 5.11 -0.66
C THR A 248 18.01 5.17 0.66
N VAL A 249 17.50 6.00 1.57
CA VAL A 249 17.96 6.20 2.94
C VAL A 249 17.51 5.07 3.83
N TYR A 250 18.44 4.49 4.57
CA TYR A 250 18.11 3.77 5.79
C TYR A 250 18.29 4.70 6.98
N LEU A 251 17.30 4.72 7.88
CA LEU A 251 17.47 5.49 9.11
C LEU A 251 18.55 4.89 9.98
N GLY A 252 19.42 5.77 10.49
CA GLY A 252 20.57 5.43 11.32
C GLY A 252 21.91 5.39 10.59
N THR A 253 21.97 5.48 9.26
CA THR A 253 23.25 5.29 8.52
C THR A 253 23.62 6.38 7.52
N SER A 254 22.81 7.45 7.37
CA SER A 254 22.95 8.53 6.37
C SER A 254 22.70 8.09 4.93
N PHE A 255 22.20 8.99 4.08
CA PHE A 255 22.05 8.76 2.63
C PHE A 255 22.65 9.88 1.82
N THR A 256 23.19 9.55 0.65
CA THR A 256 23.68 10.53 -0.32
C THR A 256 22.78 10.54 -1.55
N VAL A 257 22.30 11.73 -1.92
CA VAL A 257 21.52 11.99 -3.12
C VAL A 257 22.38 11.68 -4.34
N THR A 258 21.99 10.66 -5.11
CA THR A 258 22.68 10.29 -6.36
C THR A 258 22.32 11.27 -7.48
N GLU A 259 23.05 11.21 -8.61
CA GLU A 259 22.70 11.99 -9.80
C GLU A 259 21.29 11.69 -10.30
N GLU A 260 20.81 10.45 -10.13
CA GLU A 260 19.47 10.02 -10.50
C GLU A 260 18.37 10.64 -9.62
N LEU A 261 18.69 10.95 -8.36
CA LEU A 261 17.76 11.55 -7.39
C LEU A 261 17.76 13.07 -7.40
N ALA A 262 18.81 13.68 -7.95
CA ALA A 262 18.94 15.12 -7.99
C ALA A 262 17.76 15.74 -8.77
N GLY A 263 17.11 16.74 -8.16
CA GLY A 263 15.95 17.39 -8.79
C GLY A 263 14.63 16.62 -8.68
N LYS A 264 14.57 15.50 -7.96
CA LYS A 264 13.35 14.71 -7.78
C LYS A 264 12.71 14.92 -6.41
N ASN A 265 11.40 14.72 -6.32
CA ASN A 265 10.70 14.74 -5.04
C ASN A 265 11.03 13.48 -4.26
N ILE A 266 11.78 13.60 -3.15
CA ILE A 266 12.12 12.44 -2.30
C ILE A 266 11.11 12.38 -1.16
N TYR A 267 10.47 11.23 -0.98
CA TYR A 267 9.47 10.98 0.05
C TYR A 267 9.96 9.95 1.04
N ILE A 268 9.66 10.14 2.32
CA ILE A 268 9.80 9.14 3.37
C ILE A 268 8.42 8.60 3.71
N MET A 269 8.30 7.28 3.83
CA MET A 269 7.10 6.62 4.32
C MET A 269 7.29 6.17 5.78
N ILE A 270 6.46 6.69 6.67
CA ILE A 270 6.39 6.26 8.07
C ILE A 270 5.10 5.50 8.28
N ASN A 271 5.16 4.32 8.90
CA ASN A 271 3.98 3.66 9.43
C ASN A 271 3.88 3.98 10.93
N ARG A 272 2.88 4.77 11.32
CA ARG A 272 2.59 5.07 12.71
C ARG A 272 1.76 3.91 13.28
N PHE A 273 2.27 3.24 14.30
CA PHE A 273 1.38 2.42 15.14
C PHE A 273 0.42 3.34 15.86
N ASP A 274 -0.87 3.18 15.61
CA ASP A 274 -1.94 3.80 16.37
C ASP A 274 -2.00 3.17 17.77
N GLN A 275 -1.12 3.62 18.65
CA GLN A 275 -1.41 3.58 20.07
C GLN A 275 -1.50 5.01 20.59
N ASP A 276 -2.55 5.26 21.35
CA ASP A 276 -2.76 6.49 22.09
C ASP A 276 -1.49 6.87 22.85
N GLY A 277 -0.87 8.00 22.47
CA GLY A 277 0.05 8.73 23.35
C GLY A 277 1.47 8.18 23.52
N TYR A 278 2.18 7.82 22.44
CA TYR A 278 3.64 7.75 22.52
C TYR A 278 4.24 9.16 22.61
N TYR A 279 4.43 9.63 23.84
CA TYR A 279 5.35 10.71 24.16
C TYR A 279 6.74 10.10 24.39
N ASN A 280 7.81 10.81 24.01
CA ASN A 280 9.14 10.48 24.55
C ASN A 280 9.15 10.66 26.09
N GLU A 281 10.19 10.20 26.79
CA GLU A 281 10.34 10.32 28.26
C GLU A 281 10.16 11.77 28.78
N ASN A 282 10.22 12.76 27.88
CA ASN A 282 10.12 14.19 28.13
C ASN A 282 8.80 14.84 27.64
N GLY A 283 7.79 14.07 27.20
CA GLY A 283 6.50 14.63 26.79
C GLY A 283 6.48 15.28 25.40
N SER A 284 7.52 15.12 24.57
CA SER A 284 7.56 15.70 23.21
C SER A 284 6.88 14.80 22.20
N TYR A 285 6.28 15.41 21.18
CA TYR A 285 5.78 14.66 20.04
C TYR A 285 6.95 13.96 19.34
N PRO A 286 6.74 12.71 18.95
CA PRO A 286 7.77 11.96 18.26
C PRO A 286 8.10 12.70 16.93
N SER A 287 9.37 12.75 16.51
CA SER A 287 9.80 13.50 15.30
C SER A 287 10.96 12.83 14.56
N ILE A 288 11.18 13.20 13.31
CA ILE A 288 12.39 12.87 12.54
C ILE A 288 13.22 14.14 12.41
N ALA A 289 14.40 14.15 13.01
CA ALA A 289 15.38 15.17 12.71
C ALA A 289 16.15 14.80 11.44
N VAL A 290 16.49 15.82 10.66
CA VAL A 290 17.39 15.70 9.53
C VAL A 290 18.61 16.55 9.82
N SER A 291 19.79 16.00 9.56
CA SER A 291 21.05 16.72 9.70
C SER A 291 21.91 16.54 8.46
N TRP A 292 22.73 17.54 8.17
CA TRP A 292 23.73 17.48 7.10
C TRP A 292 24.95 16.67 7.55
N ASN A 293 25.80 16.32 6.59
CA ASN A 293 27.04 15.59 6.85
C ASN A 293 28.01 16.25 7.84
N ASP A 294 27.97 17.57 7.95
CA ASP A 294 28.77 18.31 8.93
C ASP A 294 28.13 18.33 10.33
N GLY A 295 27.03 17.60 10.51
CA GLY A 295 26.25 17.53 11.74
C GLY A 295 25.39 18.76 11.98
N THR A 296 25.31 19.69 11.02
CA THR A 296 24.42 20.85 11.16
C THR A 296 22.97 20.41 11.04
N ASP A 297 22.12 20.99 11.89
CA ASP A 297 20.69 20.74 11.90
C ASP A 297 20.08 21.23 10.57
N ALA A 298 19.45 20.30 9.86
CA ALA A 298 18.78 20.53 8.59
C ALA A 298 17.27 20.72 8.79
N GLY A 299 16.80 20.69 10.04
CA GLY A 299 15.42 20.81 10.44
C GLY A 299 14.84 19.49 10.95
N SER A 300 13.64 19.56 11.52
CA SER A 300 12.90 18.40 12.03
C SER A 300 11.50 18.34 11.45
N PHE A 301 11.06 17.14 11.10
CA PHE A 301 9.68 16.83 10.74
C PHE A 301 8.96 16.22 11.93
N GLY A 302 7.77 16.71 12.26
CA GLY A 302 6.86 15.96 13.12
C GLY A 302 6.53 16.54 14.47
N ASP A 303 6.08 17.79 14.53
CA ASP A 303 5.19 18.19 15.64
C ASP A 303 3.76 17.66 15.36
N TRP A 304 3.62 16.33 15.22
CA TRP A 304 2.40 15.66 14.75
C TRP A 304 1.35 15.51 15.85
N GLY A 305 0.97 16.65 16.43
CA GLY A 305 -0.10 16.77 17.39
C GLY A 305 -1.38 16.08 16.92
N GLY A 306 -1.80 15.05 17.65
CA GLY A 306 -3.19 14.57 17.67
C GLY A 306 -3.80 13.95 16.40
N SER A 307 -3.09 13.78 15.28
CA SER A 307 -3.68 13.18 14.07
C SER A 307 -3.43 11.67 13.96
N ASN A 308 -4.50 10.88 14.04
CA ASN A 308 -4.56 9.41 13.86
C ASN A 308 -4.27 8.97 12.40
N LYS A 309 -3.10 9.34 11.86
CA LYS A 309 -2.66 8.87 10.54
C LYS A 309 -1.75 7.66 10.71
N ILE A 310 -2.16 6.51 10.17
CA ILE A 310 -1.43 5.23 10.26
C ILE A 310 -0.26 5.19 9.28
N THR A 311 -0.30 5.92 8.17
CA THR A 311 0.86 6.09 7.27
C THR A 311 0.94 7.52 6.78
N GLU A 312 2.14 8.11 6.85
CA GLU A 312 2.39 9.46 6.35
C GLU A 312 3.52 9.45 5.31
N LYS A 313 3.20 10.00 4.13
CA LYS A 313 4.15 10.30 3.05
C LYS A 313 4.71 11.69 3.31
N ILE A 314 6.00 11.77 3.65
CA ILE A 314 6.67 13.03 3.97
C ILE A 314 7.59 13.39 2.82
N LEU A 315 7.29 14.49 2.13
CA LEU A 315 8.20 15.06 1.14
C LEU A 315 9.41 15.66 1.88
N LEU A 316 10.59 15.10 1.66
CA LEU A 316 11.83 15.63 2.22
C LEU A 316 12.13 17.04 1.69
N ASN A 317 11.85 17.31 0.41
CA ASN A 317 12.20 18.58 -0.24
C ASN A 317 11.47 19.80 0.34
N THR A 318 10.32 19.63 1.00
CA THR A 318 9.54 20.76 1.54
C THR A 318 10.23 21.44 2.73
N ALA A 319 11.12 20.76 3.44
CA ALA A 319 11.95 21.41 4.45
C ALA A 319 13.03 22.33 3.85
N TYR A 320 13.34 22.19 2.55
CA TYR A 320 14.56 22.77 1.96
C TYR A 320 14.31 23.91 0.99
N SER A 321 13.05 24.28 0.70
CA SER A 321 12.66 25.33 -0.27
C SER A 321 13.23 25.17 -1.70
N ALA A 322 13.95 24.08 -1.98
CA ALA A 322 14.59 23.72 -3.24
C ALA A 322 14.87 22.21 -3.28
N TYR A 323 15.03 21.66 -4.48
CA TYR A 323 15.44 20.26 -4.68
C TYR A 323 16.86 19.99 -4.15
N LEU A 324 17.08 18.77 -3.65
CA LEU A 324 18.41 18.33 -3.21
C LEU A 324 19.33 18.09 -4.42
N SER A 325 20.58 18.56 -4.33
CA SER A 325 21.61 18.37 -5.36
C SER A 325 22.29 17.00 -5.25
N ALA A 326 22.82 16.49 -6.36
CA ALA A 326 23.67 15.31 -6.35
C ALA A 326 24.87 15.51 -5.40
N GLY A 327 25.21 14.48 -4.64
CA GLY A 327 26.28 14.51 -3.64
C GLY A 327 25.87 15.08 -2.27
N THR A 328 24.63 15.59 -2.14
CA THR A 328 24.08 15.97 -0.84
C THR A 328 23.89 14.72 0.03
N THR A 329 24.52 14.69 1.20
CA THR A 329 24.26 13.62 2.18
C THR A 329 23.47 14.17 3.36
N LEU A 330 22.46 13.41 3.77
CA LEU A 330 21.56 13.72 4.88
C LEU A 330 21.52 12.53 5.84
N THR A 331 21.48 12.83 7.12
CA THR A 331 21.27 11.85 8.18
C THR A 331 19.89 12.06 8.77
N LEU A 332 19.06 11.02 8.70
CA LEU A 332 17.76 11.00 9.37
C LEU A 332 17.93 10.35 10.73
N GLN A 333 17.52 11.05 11.78
CA GLN A 333 17.53 10.56 13.14
C GLN A 333 16.11 10.56 13.70
N GLN A 334 15.66 9.40 14.16
CA GLN A 334 14.38 9.25 14.83
C GLN A 334 14.49 9.68 16.29
N TYR A 335 13.57 10.54 16.72
CA TYR A 335 13.38 10.90 18.11
C TYR A 335 12.04 10.32 18.57
N ALA A 336 12.14 9.18 19.28
CA ALA A 336 11.07 8.31 19.82
C ALA A 336 10.45 7.25 18.89
N ASP A 337 9.97 6.17 19.51
CA ASP A 337 9.55 4.93 18.87
C ASP A 337 8.22 5.14 18.12
N PHE A 338 8.29 5.22 16.80
CA PHE A 338 7.17 5.54 15.92
C PHE A 338 6.60 4.33 15.21
N GLY A 339 6.89 3.13 15.68
CA GLY A 339 6.90 2.02 14.76
C GLY A 339 7.97 2.16 13.69
N GLU A 340 7.93 1.25 12.73
CA GLU A 340 9.01 1.10 11.78
C GLU A 340 8.92 2.14 10.66
N LEU A 341 10.09 2.51 10.16
CA LEU A 341 10.24 3.43 9.06
C LEU A 341 10.86 2.69 7.90
N TYR A 342 10.12 2.60 6.80
CA TYR A 342 10.33 1.51 5.85
C TYR A 342 11.22 1.93 4.69
N PHE A 343 10.91 3.05 4.01
CA PHE A 343 11.64 3.46 2.81
C PHE A 343 11.50 4.94 2.49
N ALA A 344 12.51 5.44 1.79
CA ALA A 344 12.38 6.63 0.97
C ALA A 344 12.28 6.27 -0.52
N TYR A 345 11.38 6.92 -1.25
CA TYR A 345 11.22 6.78 -2.69
C TYR A 345 11.08 8.14 -3.34
N TYR A 346 11.24 8.23 -4.66
CA TYR A 346 11.12 9.50 -5.35
C TYR A 346 10.05 9.49 -6.44
N GLU A 347 9.51 10.66 -6.75
CA GLU A 347 8.67 10.89 -7.94
C GLU A 347 9.35 11.94 -8.83
N GLU A 348 9.15 11.82 -10.15
CA GLU A 348 9.49 12.92 -11.06
C GLU A 348 8.72 14.17 -10.62
N GLY A 349 9.39 15.31 -10.53
CA GLY A 349 8.72 16.56 -10.19
C GLY A 349 7.68 16.89 -11.26
N GLU A 350 6.48 17.31 -10.86
CA GLU A 350 5.61 18.03 -11.78
C GLU A 350 6.39 19.27 -12.24
N THR A 351 6.74 19.32 -13.53
CA THR A 351 7.16 20.55 -14.17
C THR A 351 5.95 21.49 -14.17
N GLU A 352 5.86 22.37 -13.18
CA GLU A 352 5.05 23.59 -13.32
C GLU A 352 5.67 24.54 -14.35
#